data_AF-A0A1J5IYR4-F1
#
_entry.id   AF-A0A1J5IYR4-F1
#
_cell.length_a   1.000
_cell.length_b   1.000
_cell.length_c   1.000
_cell.angle_alpha   90.00
_cell.angle_beta   90.00
_cell.angle_gamma   90.00
#
_symmetry.space_group_name_H-M   'P 1'
#
loop_
_entity.id
_entity.type
_entity.pdbx_description
1 polymer ?
#
loop_
_entity_poly.entity_id
_entity_poly.type
_entity_poly.pdbx_seq_one_letter_code
_entity_poly.pdbx_strand_id
1 'polypeptide(L)'
;MKLNDPNIEMLQIVAAGLGSLVDDVVFLGGCATGLLVTDAASPPPRETKDVDVIVEITTMHDYHDLSEKLRQQGFREDTDDEAPICRWVYGFVIVDVMPTSEDILGFSNKWYPEALQAANTLTLPNGVEIQMVSAPHFLATKLEAFYGRGNGEPDKTSPT
;
A
#
# COMPACT_ATOMS: atom_id res chain seq x y z
N MET A 1 -1.25 1.24 -17.83
CA MET A 1 -1.88 0.14 -17.07
C MET A 1 -1.95 -1.11 -17.93
N LYS A 2 -1.37 -2.24 -17.49
CA LYS A 2 -1.41 -3.50 -18.24
C LYS A 2 -2.76 -4.20 -18.07
N LEU A 3 -3.33 -4.68 -19.19
CA LEU A 3 -4.64 -5.32 -19.21
C LEU A 3 -4.70 -6.66 -18.43
N ASN A 4 -3.55 -7.30 -18.21
CA ASN A 4 -3.41 -8.61 -17.56
C ASN A 4 -2.63 -8.54 -16.24
N ASP A 5 -2.59 -7.39 -15.58
CA ASP A 5 -1.95 -7.30 -14.26
C ASP A 5 -2.84 -8.00 -13.21
N PRO A 6 -2.37 -9.08 -12.56
CA PRO A 6 -3.16 -9.85 -11.61
C PRO A 6 -3.56 -9.07 -10.36
N ASN A 7 -2.88 -7.96 -10.06
CA ASN A 7 -3.10 -7.20 -8.82
C ASN A 7 -4.23 -6.16 -8.94
N ILE A 8 -4.74 -5.93 -10.15
CA ILE A 8 -5.71 -4.86 -10.42
C ILE A 8 -7.04 -5.09 -9.72
N GLU A 9 -7.51 -6.33 -9.69
CA GLU A 9 -8.78 -6.65 -9.04
C GLU A 9 -8.72 -6.32 -7.54
N MET A 10 -7.62 -6.69 -6.86
CA MET A 10 -7.41 -6.35 -5.45
C MET A 10 -7.33 -4.83 -5.24
N LEU A 11 -6.60 -4.11 -6.09
CA LEU A 11 -6.52 -2.65 -6.02
C LEU A 11 -7.90 -1.99 -6.17
N GLN A 12 -8.73 -2.48 -7.11
CA GLN A 12 -10.08 -1.98 -7.31
C GLN A 12 -10.99 -2.25 -6.12
N ILE A 13 -10.89 -3.44 -5.51
CA ILE A 13 -11.65 -3.82 -4.32
C ILE A 13 -11.28 -2.90 -3.15
N VAL A 14 -9.98 -2.70 -2.89
CA VAL A 14 -9.51 -1.88 -1.78
C VAL A 14 -9.84 -0.41 -2.02
N ALA A 15 -9.59 0.12 -3.22
CA ALA A 15 -9.92 1.50 -3.56
C ALA A 15 -11.42 1.80 -3.44
N ALA A 16 -12.27 0.88 -3.89
CA ALA A 16 -13.71 1.01 -3.71
C ALA A 16 -14.13 0.89 -2.23
N GLY A 17 -13.51 -0.04 -1.49
CA GLY A 17 -13.78 -0.26 -0.06
C GLY A 17 -13.40 0.92 0.81
N LEU A 18 -12.29 1.61 0.51
CA LEU A 18 -11.87 2.81 1.23
C LEU A 18 -12.89 3.96 1.15
N GLY A 19 -13.74 3.98 0.12
CA GLY A 19 -14.70 5.05 -0.09
C GLY A 19 -14.00 6.41 -0.19
N SER A 20 -14.44 7.40 0.58
CA SER A 20 -13.81 8.72 0.61
C SER A 20 -12.39 8.72 1.18
N LEU A 21 -11.97 7.67 1.90
CA LEU A 21 -10.60 7.57 2.43
C LEU A 21 -9.57 7.34 1.32
N VAL A 22 -10.01 7.00 0.11
CA VAL A 22 -9.10 6.76 -1.02
C VAL A 22 -8.25 8.00 -1.35
N ASP A 23 -8.78 9.20 -1.07
CA ASP A 23 -8.11 10.48 -1.29
C ASP A 23 -7.03 10.78 -0.24
N ASP A 24 -7.11 10.13 0.93
CA ASP A 24 -6.20 10.34 2.06
C ASP A 24 -4.98 9.39 2.03
N VAL A 25 -4.95 8.43 1.09
CA VAL A 25 -3.92 7.38 1.03
C VAL A 25 -3.19 7.35 -0.30
N VAL A 26 -1.95 6.87 -0.28
CA VAL A 26 -1.16 6.62 -1.49
C VAL A 26 -0.83 5.13 -1.60
N PHE A 27 -1.21 4.54 -2.73
CA PHE A 27 -0.93 3.14 -3.04
C PHE A 27 0.53 2.98 -3.46
N LEU A 28 1.19 1.94 -2.94
CA LEU A 28 2.59 1.63 -3.20
C LEU A 28 2.83 0.12 -3.17
N GLY A 29 4.10 -0.29 -3.06
CA GLY A 29 4.42 -1.69 -2.80
C GLY A 29 4.24 -2.61 -4.01
N GLY A 30 4.18 -3.92 -3.73
CA GLY A 30 4.23 -4.91 -4.80
C GLY A 30 3.04 -4.78 -5.78
N CYS A 31 1.84 -4.50 -5.25
CA CYS A 31 0.61 -4.35 -6.01
C CYS A 31 0.66 -3.17 -7.01
N ALA A 32 1.45 -2.13 -6.72
CA ALA A 32 1.63 -0.98 -7.62
C ALA A 32 2.61 -1.23 -8.78
N THR A 33 3.36 -2.34 -8.77
CA THR A 33 4.47 -2.56 -9.71
C THR A 33 4.01 -2.54 -11.17
N GLY A 34 2.94 -3.26 -11.53
CA GLY A 34 2.48 -3.33 -12.92
C GLY A 34 1.86 -2.03 -13.45
N LEU A 35 1.51 -1.11 -12.55
CA LEU A 35 1.03 0.22 -12.90
C LEU A 35 2.17 1.19 -13.20
N LEU A 36 3.38 0.93 -12.68
CA LEU A 36 4.60 1.70 -12.96
C LEU A 36 5.37 1.22 -14.20
N VAL A 37 5.11 0.00 -14.68
CA VAL A 37 5.78 -0.56 -15.87
C VAL A 37 5.18 0.02 -17.15
N THR A 38 6.01 0.74 -17.91
CA THR A 38 5.61 1.41 -19.16
C THR A 38 5.87 0.59 -20.42
N ASP A 39 6.73 -0.42 -20.36
CA ASP A 39 6.99 -1.33 -21.49
C ASP A 39 5.86 -2.36 -21.63
N ALA A 40 5.15 -2.32 -22.77
CA ALA A 40 4.08 -3.24 -23.10
C ALA A 40 4.57 -4.68 -23.33
N ALA A 41 5.84 -4.88 -23.73
CA ALA A 41 6.42 -6.18 -23.99
C ALA A 41 6.98 -6.87 -22.73
N SER A 42 7.09 -6.15 -21.62
CA SER A 42 7.54 -6.71 -20.35
C SER A 42 6.57 -7.81 -19.85
N PRO A 43 7.05 -8.86 -19.15
CA PRO A 43 6.18 -9.86 -18.55
C PRO A 43 5.18 -9.25 -17.55
N PRO A 44 4.09 -9.96 -17.21
CA PRO A 44 3.19 -9.53 -16.14
C PRO A 44 3.96 -9.46 -14.81
N PRO A 45 3.59 -8.51 -13.92
CA PRO A 45 4.16 -8.49 -12.58
C PRO A 45 3.74 -9.75 -11.82
N ARG A 46 4.49 -10.07 -10.77
CA ARG A 46 4.10 -11.12 -9.83
C ARG A 46 2.83 -10.69 -9.09
N GLU A 47 1.95 -11.67 -8.83
CA GLU A 47 0.81 -11.51 -7.93
C GLU A 47 1.28 -11.25 -6.49
N THR A 48 0.66 -10.28 -5.83
CA THR A 48 0.86 -9.99 -4.40
C THR A 48 -0.27 -10.59 -3.57
N LYS A 49 -0.08 -10.64 -2.25
CA LYS A 49 -1.12 -11.10 -1.32
C LYS A 49 -1.86 -9.94 -0.67
N ASP A 50 -1.26 -8.77 -0.76
CA ASP A 50 -1.55 -7.57 -0.02
C ASP A 50 -1.58 -6.35 -0.93
N VAL A 51 -2.31 -5.34 -0.46
CA VAL A 51 -2.32 -3.97 -0.97
C VAL A 51 -1.67 -3.06 0.06
N ASP A 52 -0.55 -2.45 -0.31
CA ASP A 52 0.16 -1.51 0.54
C ASP A 52 -0.34 -0.08 0.31
N VAL A 53 -0.66 0.64 1.38
CA VAL A 53 -0.96 2.08 1.34
C VAL A 53 -0.20 2.85 2.42
N ILE A 54 0.18 4.09 2.11
CA ILE A 54 0.72 5.04 3.08
C ILE A 54 -0.26 6.17 3.34
N VAL A 55 -0.25 6.68 4.57
CA VAL A 55 -1.14 7.75 5.04
C VAL A 55 -0.37 8.79 5.84
N GLU A 56 -0.70 10.07 5.67
CA GLU A 56 -0.08 11.15 6.44
C GLU A 56 -0.64 11.20 7.86
N ILE A 57 0.00 10.48 8.79
CA ILE A 57 -0.39 10.42 10.20
C ILE A 57 0.84 10.57 11.08
N THR A 58 0.79 11.58 11.95
CA THR A 58 1.89 11.92 12.87
C THR A 58 1.50 11.81 14.34
N THR A 59 0.22 11.58 14.66
CA THR A 59 -0.26 11.41 16.04
C THR A 59 -1.07 10.13 16.21
N MET A 60 -1.01 9.54 17.41
CA MET A 60 -1.83 8.38 17.76
C MET A 60 -3.34 8.67 17.74
N HIS A 61 -3.72 9.93 17.96
CA HIS A 61 -5.13 10.33 17.88
C HIS A 61 -5.64 10.24 16.45
N ASP A 62 -4.90 10.80 15.49
CA ASP A 62 -5.25 10.71 14.06
C ASP A 62 -5.24 9.26 13.56
N TYR A 63 -4.33 8.43 14.07
CA TYR A 63 -4.32 6.99 13.78
C TYR A 63 -5.59 6.29 14.29
N HIS A 64 -6.02 6.60 15.50
CA HIS A 64 -7.27 6.06 16.04
C HIS A 64 -8.49 6.50 15.22
N ASP A 65 -8.53 7.76 14.80
CA ASP A 65 -9.61 8.30 13.98
C ASP A 65 -9.65 7.65 12.59
N LEU A 66 -8.49 7.45 11.94
CA LEU A 66 -8.40 6.66 10.71
C LEU A 66 -8.92 5.23 10.93
N SER A 67 -8.49 4.60 12.02
CA SER A 67 -8.86 3.23 12.35
C SER A 67 -10.38 3.07 12.52
N GLU A 68 -11.05 4.02 13.16
CA GLU A 68 -12.51 4.05 13.26
C GLU A 68 -13.18 4.20 11.88
N LYS A 69 -12.66 5.08 11.02
CA LYS A 69 -13.20 5.25 9.66
C LYS A 69 -13.03 3.98 8.83
N LEU A 70 -11.88 3.31 8.92
CA LEU A 70 -11.63 2.02 8.28
C LEU A 70 -12.63 0.95 8.77
N ARG A 71 -12.85 0.85 10.09
CA ARG A 71 -13.87 -0.05 10.66
C ARG A 71 -15.27 0.24 10.13
N GLN A 72 -15.65 1.51 10.00
CA GLN A 72 -16.93 1.92 9.44
C GLN A 72 -17.10 1.53 7.97
N GLN A 73 -16.00 1.54 7.20
CA GLN A 73 -15.99 1.03 5.82
C GLN A 73 -15.96 -0.50 5.73
N GLY A 74 -15.84 -1.21 6.87
CA GLY A 74 -15.87 -2.66 6.94
C GLY A 74 -14.50 -3.34 6.95
N PHE A 75 -13.41 -2.56 7.03
CA PHE A 75 -12.07 -3.09 7.29
C PHE A 75 -11.99 -3.59 8.74
N ARG A 76 -11.15 -4.60 8.96
CA ARG A 76 -10.90 -5.15 10.29
C ARG A 76 -9.41 -5.31 10.47
N GLU A 77 -8.90 -5.03 11.66
CA GLU A 77 -7.53 -5.35 12.02
C GLU A 77 -7.29 -6.85 11.88
N ASP A 78 -6.14 -7.21 11.34
CA ASP A 78 -5.70 -8.60 11.34
C ASP A 78 -5.20 -8.96 12.74
N THR A 79 -5.87 -9.94 13.36
CA THR A 79 -5.59 -10.38 14.73
C THR A 79 -4.73 -11.64 14.78
N ASP A 80 -4.22 -12.12 13.65
CA ASP A 80 -3.30 -13.25 13.64
C ASP A 80 -1.99 -12.88 14.36
N ASP A 81 -1.43 -13.80 15.14
CA ASP A 81 -0.26 -13.54 16.02
C ASP A 81 0.99 -13.06 15.26
N GLU A 82 1.10 -13.42 13.97
CA GLU A 82 2.22 -13.05 13.09
C GLU A 82 1.89 -11.85 12.17
N ALA A 83 0.69 -11.28 12.28
CA ALA A 83 0.27 -10.15 11.47
C ALA A 83 0.99 -8.86 11.90
N PRO A 84 1.56 -8.09 10.96
CA PRO A 84 2.05 -6.75 11.25
C PRO A 84 0.93 -5.88 11.82
N ILE A 85 1.26 -4.99 12.77
CA ILE A 85 0.27 -4.09 13.40
C ILE A 85 -0.42 -3.12 12.42
N CYS A 86 0.18 -2.88 11.25
CA CYS A 86 -0.43 -2.09 10.18
C CYS A 86 -1.44 -2.87 9.33
N ARG A 87 -1.63 -4.17 9.57
CA ARG A 87 -2.40 -5.05 8.69
C ARG A 87 -3.89 -5.00 8.99
N TRP A 88 -4.64 -4.84 7.91
CA TRP A 88 -6.09 -4.87 7.86
C TRP A 88 -6.57 -5.93 6.88
N VAL A 89 -7.81 -6.35 7.03
CA VAL A 89 -8.51 -7.28 6.13
C VAL A 89 -9.79 -6.62 5.64
N TYR A 90 -10.01 -6.65 4.33
CA TYR A 90 -11.24 -6.21 3.68
C TYR A 90 -11.75 -7.29 2.73
N GLY A 91 -12.84 -7.95 3.13
CA GLY A 91 -13.33 -9.14 2.42
C GLY A 91 -12.30 -10.26 2.45
N PHE A 92 -11.65 -10.51 1.32
CA PHE A 92 -10.57 -11.50 1.17
C PHE A 92 -9.20 -10.86 0.91
N VAL A 93 -9.11 -9.52 0.92
CA VAL A 93 -7.89 -8.78 0.59
C VAL A 93 -7.20 -8.33 1.87
N ILE A 94 -5.88 -8.56 1.95
CA ILE A 94 -5.01 -8.02 2.98
C ILE A 94 -4.60 -6.61 2.57
N VAL A 95 -4.63 -5.67 3.52
CA VAL A 95 -4.29 -4.27 3.29
C VAL A 95 -3.36 -3.78 4.39
N ASP A 96 -2.13 -3.42 4.05
CA ASP A 96 -1.16 -2.89 5.00
C ASP A 96 -1.22 -1.34 4.94
N VAL A 97 -1.71 -0.72 6.02
CA VAL A 97 -1.93 0.73 6.13
C VAL A 97 -0.84 1.35 6.99
N MET A 98 0.13 2.02 6.36
CA MET A 98 1.35 2.47 7.01
C MET A 98 1.37 3.99 7.23
N PRO A 99 1.46 4.48 8.48
CA PRO A 99 1.61 5.91 8.75
C PRO A 99 3.02 6.41 8.40
N THR A 100 3.14 7.70 8.16
CA THR A 100 4.45 8.35 7.89
C THR A 100 5.34 8.45 9.12
N SER A 101 4.79 8.53 10.33
CA SER A 101 5.57 8.63 11.57
C SER A 101 5.85 7.28 12.21
N GLU A 102 7.13 7.05 12.55
CA GLU A 102 7.58 5.86 13.29
C GLU A 102 6.97 5.78 14.70
N ASP A 103 6.62 6.91 15.30
CA ASP A 103 6.04 6.99 16.65
C ASP A 103 4.65 6.33 16.77
N ILE A 104 4.03 5.98 15.64
CA ILE A 104 2.68 5.42 15.59
C ILE A 104 2.70 3.90 15.72
N LEU A 105 3.46 3.23 14.86
CA LEU A 105 3.50 1.76 14.78
C LEU A 105 4.87 1.17 15.13
N GLY A 106 5.84 1.99 15.51
CA GLY A 106 7.20 1.57 15.84
C GLY A 106 8.07 1.25 14.61
N PHE A 107 7.59 1.57 13.41
CA PHE A 107 8.35 1.51 12.17
C PHE A 107 7.82 2.55 11.18
N SER A 108 8.68 3.00 10.27
CA SER A 108 8.31 3.83 9.11
C SER A 108 9.37 3.69 8.02
N ASN A 109 9.14 4.36 6.90
CA ASN A 109 10.10 4.56 5.84
C ASN A 109 10.32 6.06 5.67
N LYS A 110 11.60 6.49 5.73
CA LYS A 110 11.94 7.91 5.65
C LYS A 110 11.47 8.62 4.37
N TRP A 111 11.16 7.86 3.32
CA TRP A 111 10.68 8.38 2.04
C TRP A 111 9.15 8.51 1.96
N TYR A 112 8.38 8.06 2.96
CA TYR A 112 6.93 8.17 2.92
C TYR A 112 6.41 9.61 2.83
N PRO A 113 6.95 10.60 3.58
CA PRO A 113 6.51 11.99 3.45
C PRO A 113 6.68 12.54 2.03
N GLU A 114 7.83 12.32 1.39
CA GLU A 114 8.08 12.76 0.02
C GLU A 114 7.26 11.95 -0.99
N ALA A 115 7.05 10.65 -0.75
CA ALA A 115 6.24 9.79 -1.61
C ALA A 115 4.78 10.24 -1.67
N LEU A 116 4.21 10.72 -0.54
CA LEU A 116 2.87 11.31 -0.50
C LEU A 116 2.78 12.57 -1.37
N GLN A 117 3.75 13.47 -1.23
CA GLN A 117 3.78 14.74 -1.97
C GLN A 117 3.99 14.56 -3.48
N ALA A 118 4.76 13.53 -3.85
CA ALA A 118 5.10 13.21 -5.23
C ALA A 118 4.21 12.11 -5.84
N ALA A 119 3.06 11.81 -5.22
CA ALA A 119 2.11 10.86 -5.73
C ALA A 119 1.44 11.38 -7.01
N ASN A 120 1.09 10.47 -7.91
CA ASN A 120 0.37 10.77 -9.15
C ASN A 120 -1.03 10.18 -9.08
N THR A 121 -2.01 10.93 -9.58
CA THR A 121 -3.37 10.41 -9.76
C THR A 121 -3.40 9.40 -10.91
N LEU A 122 -4.07 8.27 -10.68
CA LEU A 122 -4.32 7.23 -11.68
C LEU A 122 -5.77 6.78 -11.62
N THR A 123 -6.44 6.69 -12.76
CA THR A 123 -7.78 6.11 -12.86
C THR A 123 -7.70 4.59 -13.09
N LEU A 124 -8.29 3.82 -12.18
CA LEU A 124 -8.43 2.37 -12.31
C LEU A 124 -9.52 2.00 -13.35
N PRO A 125 -9.59 0.76 -13.85
CA PRO A 125 -10.53 0.36 -14.89
C PRO A 125 -12.02 0.45 -14.50
N ASN A 126 -12.31 0.50 -13.21
CA ASN A 126 -13.66 0.69 -12.65
C ASN A 126 -14.01 2.18 -12.50
N GLY A 127 -13.13 3.09 -12.93
CA GLY A 127 -13.32 4.53 -12.88
C GLY A 127 -12.93 5.19 -11.55
N VAL A 128 -12.48 4.41 -10.56
CA VAL A 128 -12.00 4.96 -9.28
C VAL A 128 -10.64 5.61 -9.49
N GLU A 129 -10.51 6.88 -9.07
CA GLU A 129 -9.22 7.56 -9.03
C GLU A 129 -8.49 7.20 -7.74
N ILE A 130 -7.19 6.91 -7.85
CA ILE A 130 -6.31 6.63 -6.72
C ILE A 130 -5.08 7.51 -6.80
N GLN A 131 -4.49 7.82 -5.65
CA GLN A 131 -3.15 8.37 -5.58
C GLN A 131 -2.12 7.23 -5.55
N MET A 132 -1.16 7.27 -6.47
CA MET A 132 -0.13 6.25 -6.62
C MET A 132 1.26 6.85 -6.38
N VAL A 133 2.11 6.11 -5.69
CA VAL A 133 3.52 6.45 -5.54
C VAL A 133 4.20 6.66 -6.91
N SER A 134 5.01 7.71 -7.07
CA SER A 134 5.80 7.87 -8.30
C SER A 134 6.93 6.83 -8.39
N ALA A 135 7.33 6.48 -9.61
CA ALA A 135 8.39 5.49 -9.83
C ALA A 135 9.70 5.75 -9.05
N PRO A 136 10.22 6.99 -8.94
CA PRO A 136 11.42 7.26 -8.14
C PRO A 136 11.21 6.97 -6.64
N HIS A 137 10.05 7.34 -6.09
CA HIS A 137 9.75 7.13 -4.67
C HIS A 137 9.42 5.67 -4.36
N PHE A 138 8.84 4.94 -5.32
CA PHE A 138 8.70 3.49 -5.24
C PHE A 138 10.07 2.80 -5.09
N LEU A 139 11.05 3.19 -5.91
CA LEU A 139 12.40 2.65 -5.79
C LEU A 139 13.06 3.04 -4.46
N ALA A 140 12.91 4.29 -4.03
CA ALA A 140 13.47 4.78 -2.78
C ALA A 140 12.92 4.01 -1.56
N THR A 141 11.60 3.83 -1.50
CA THR A 141 10.94 3.07 -0.42
C THR A 141 11.35 1.61 -0.42
N LYS A 142 11.47 0.95 -1.58
CA LYS A 142 11.96 -0.44 -1.69
C LYS A 142 13.42 -0.59 -1.26
N LEU A 143 14.29 0.34 -1.65
CA LEU A 143 15.70 0.33 -1.23
C LEU A 143 15.83 0.51 0.29
N GLU A 144 15.08 1.45 0.86
CA GLU A 144 15.08 1.64 2.32
C GLU A 144 14.60 0.39 3.05
N ALA A 145 13.51 -0.23 2.59
CA ALA A 145 13.00 -1.47 3.16
C ALA A 145 13.98 -2.65 3.00
N PHE A 146 14.82 -2.64 1.96
CA PHE A 146 15.87 -3.66 1.78
C PHE A 146 17.02 -3.48 2.78
N TYR A 147 17.48 -2.25 3.00
CA TYR A 147 18.56 -1.96 3.95
C TYR A 147 18.10 -2.06 5.42
N GLY A 148 16.85 -1.66 5.72
CA GLY A 148 16.30 -1.66 7.07
C GLY A 148 16.09 -3.06 7.68
N ARG A 149 15.91 -4.10 6.84
CA ARG A 149 15.66 -5.48 7.33
C ARG A 149 16.89 -6.16 7.93
N GLY A 150 18.08 -5.58 7.81
CA GLY A 150 19.33 -6.24 8.20
C GLY A 150 19.63 -7.45 7.28
N ASN A 151 20.89 -7.65 6.91
CA ASN A 151 21.33 -8.75 6.03
C ASN A 151 20.90 -8.73 4.55
N GLY A 152 20.14 -7.75 4.05
CA GLY A 152 19.83 -7.67 2.61
C GLY A 152 19.03 -8.86 2.08
N GLU A 153 18.18 -9.46 2.92
CA GLU A 153 17.31 -10.56 2.53
C GLU A 153 16.06 -10.01 1.79
N PRO A 154 15.64 -10.63 0.68
CA PRO A 154 14.39 -10.30 0.00
C PRO A 154 13.17 -10.71 0.85
N ASP A 155 12.02 -10.10 0.57
CA ASP A 155 10.78 -10.29 1.31
C ASP A 155 10.30 -11.75 1.32
N LYS A 156 10.28 -12.40 2.50
CA LYS A 156 9.87 -13.80 2.69
C LYS A 156 8.37 -13.99 2.88
N THR A 157 7.58 -12.92 2.91
CA THR A 157 6.10 -13.01 2.96
C THR A 157 5.49 -13.49 1.65
N SER A 158 6.31 -13.59 0.59
CA SER A 158 5.97 -14.20 -0.68
C SER A 158 6.33 -15.69 -0.66
N PRO A 159 5.38 -16.63 -0.81
CA PRO A 159 5.68 -18.04 -0.85
C PRO A 159 6.42 -18.35 -2.15
N THR A 160 7.47 -19.16 -2.03
CA THR A 160 8.15 -19.86 -3.13
C THR A 160 7.20 -20.72 -3.94
#